data_AF-A0A955I4K6-F1
#
_entry.id   AF-A0A955I4K6-F1
#
_cell.length_a   1.000
_cell.length_b   1.000
_cell.length_c   1.000
_cell.angle_alpha   90.00
_cell.angle_beta   90.00
_cell.angle_gamma   90.00
#
_symmetry.space_group_name_H-M   'P 1'
#
loop_
_entity.id
_entity.type
_entity.pdbx_description
1 polymer ?
#
loop_
_entity_poly.entity_id
_entity_poly.type
_entity_poly.pdbx_seq_one_letter_code
_entity_poly.pdbx_strand_id
1 'polypeptide(L)'
;MQEIEAKILDIDPIEIESKLRAIGAQRITKRMMKNTFFKNSEGIFLRLRQDGDRYILTRKIMAVSENAGIKSAQELETDISDPTALIHILESIGFSE
;
A
#
# COMPACT_ATOMS: atom_id res chain seq x y z
N MET A 1 -13.45 -0.12 -7.36
CA MET A 1 -12.32 0.09 -8.28
C MET A 1 -11.39 -1.10 -8.14
N GLN A 2 -10.96 -1.71 -9.23
CA GLN A 2 -10.00 -2.82 -9.20
C GLN A 2 -8.62 -2.26 -9.55
N GLU A 3 -7.63 -2.50 -8.71
CA GLU A 3 -6.25 -2.11 -8.98
C GLU A 3 -5.50 -3.25 -9.66
N ILE A 4 -4.69 -2.90 -10.67
CA ILE A 4 -3.82 -3.83 -11.39
C ILE A 4 -2.40 -3.27 -11.27
N GLU A 5 -1.52 -4.02 -10.60
CA GLU A 5 -0.12 -3.63 -10.41
C GLU A 5 0.83 -4.72 -10.91
N ALA A 6 1.96 -4.28 -11.46
CA ALA A 6 3.09 -5.14 -11.82
C ALA A 6 4.35 -4.61 -11.15
N LYS A 7 5.11 -5.49 -10.50
CA LYS A 7 6.39 -5.15 -9.88
C LYS A 7 7.54 -5.59 -10.78
N ILE A 8 8.35 -4.64 -11.20
CA ILE A 8 9.59 -4.89 -11.94
C ILE A 8 10.74 -4.85 -10.94
N LEU A 9 11.50 -5.94 -10.87
CA LEU A 9 12.66 -6.08 -9.97
C LEU A 9 13.95 -5.73 -10.72
N ASP A 10 15.05 -5.57 -9.97
CA ASP A 10 16.41 -5.39 -10.50
C ASP A 10 16.56 -4.22 -11.48
N ILE A 11 15.92 -3.09 -11.16
CA ILE A 11 16.01 -1.86 -11.94
C ILE A 11 17.12 -0.94 -11.44
N ASP A 12 17.67 -0.11 -12.34
CA ASP A 12 18.35 1.13 -11.99
C ASP A 12 17.31 2.27 -11.90
N PRO A 13 17.04 2.83 -10.70
CA PRO A 13 16.04 3.88 -10.54
C PRO A 13 16.34 5.15 -11.35
N ILE A 14 17.62 5.51 -11.52
CA ILE A 14 18.03 6.72 -12.24
C ILE A 14 17.77 6.52 -13.73
N GLU A 15 18.14 5.36 -14.27
CA GLU A 15 17.92 5.02 -15.68
C GLU A 15 16.41 4.95 -16.00
N ILE A 16 15.63 4.26 -15.17
CA ILE A 16 14.18 4.12 -15.38
C ILE A 16 13.49 5.47 -15.28
N GLU A 17 13.86 6.32 -14.34
CA GLU A 17 13.26 7.66 -14.23
C GLU A 17 13.53 8.50 -15.48
N SER A 18 14.74 8.43 -16.03
CA SER A 18 15.10 9.11 -17.28
C SER A 18 14.24 8.61 -18.46
N LYS A 19 14.10 7.28 -18.59
CA LYS A 19 13.25 6.66 -19.63
C LYS A 19 11.78 7.06 -19.50
N LEU A 20 11.24 7.08 -18.28
CA LEU A 20 9.87 7.50 -18.00
C LEU A 20 9.63 8.97 -18.42
N ARG A 21 10.57 9.87 -18.10
CA ARG A 21 10.48 11.27 -18.53
C ARG A 21 10.55 11.42 -20.05
N ALA A 22 11.40 10.65 -20.71
CA ALA A 22 11.56 10.68 -22.17
C ALA A 22 10.27 10.28 -22.91
N ILE A 23 9.45 9.39 -22.33
CA ILE A 23 8.13 9.03 -22.88
C ILE A 23 6.98 9.94 -22.40
N GLY A 24 7.31 11.05 -21.73
CA GLY A 24 6.34 12.07 -21.30
C GLY A 24 5.71 11.83 -19.93
N ALA A 25 6.20 10.88 -19.13
CA ALA A 25 5.71 10.71 -17.77
C ALA A 25 6.04 11.92 -16.90
N GLN A 26 5.08 12.37 -16.11
CA GLN A 26 5.24 13.49 -15.20
C GLN A 26 5.37 13.02 -13.76
N ARG A 27 6.33 13.59 -13.03
CA ARG A 27 6.45 13.35 -11.58
C ARG A 27 5.33 14.10 -10.87
N ILE A 28 4.35 13.37 -10.36
CA ILE A 28 3.24 13.94 -9.58
C ILE A 28 3.69 14.30 -8.16
N THR A 29 4.44 13.42 -7.49
CA THR A 29 4.90 13.63 -6.12
C THR A 29 6.16 12.80 -5.81
N LYS A 30 6.91 13.20 -4.77
CA LYS A 30 7.98 12.40 -4.16
C LYS A 30 7.85 12.53 -2.65
N ARG A 31 7.52 11.44 -1.97
CA ARG A 31 7.28 11.43 -0.52
C ARG A 31 7.87 10.17 0.10
N MET A 32 8.20 10.28 1.38
CA MET A 32 8.54 9.12 2.19
C MET A 32 7.26 8.46 2.65
N MET A 33 7.17 7.15 2.42
CA MET A 33 6.05 6.33 2.89
C MET A 33 6.55 5.35 3.93
N LYS A 34 5.83 5.23 5.04
CA LYS A 34 6.04 4.18 6.05
C LYS A 34 4.79 3.32 6.10
N ASN A 35 4.96 2.00 6.02
CA ASN A 35 3.85 1.06 6.21
C ASN A 35 4.03 0.35 7.55
N THR A 36 2.98 0.35 8.35
CA THR A 36 2.81 -0.52 9.50
C THR A 36 1.74 -1.54 9.13
N PHE A 37 2.03 -2.83 9.29
CA PHE A 37 1.10 -3.91 8.99
C PHE A 37 0.47 -4.38 10.29
N PHE A 38 -0.78 -4.82 10.23
CA PHE A 38 -1.47 -5.44 11.35
C PHE A 38 -2.07 -6.75 10.90
N LYS A 39 -2.04 -7.75 11.78
CA LYS A 39 -2.69 -9.04 11.58
C LYS A 39 -3.48 -9.46 12.82
N ASN A 40 -4.58 -10.19 12.63
CA ASN A 40 -5.30 -10.87 13.70
C ASN A 40 -5.15 -12.39 13.59
N SER A 41 -5.69 -13.13 14.56
CA SER A 41 -5.65 -14.60 14.61
C SER A 41 -6.39 -15.29 13.45
N GLU A 42 -7.32 -14.59 12.81
CA GLU A 42 -8.07 -15.07 11.65
C GLU A 42 -7.30 -14.89 10.32
N GLY A 43 -6.09 -14.32 10.37
CA GLY A 43 -5.28 -14.07 9.19
C GLY A 43 -5.72 -12.87 8.35
N ILE A 44 -6.55 -11.97 8.90
CA ILE A 44 -6.88 -10.70 8.26
C ILE A 44 -5.66 -9.78 8.36
N PHE A 45 -5.27 -9.19 7.23
CA PHE A 45 -4.19 -8.21 7.16
C PHE A 45 -4.73 -6.81 6.89
N LEU A 46 -4.26 -5.85 7.68
CA LEU A 46 -4.46 -4.42 7.48
C LEU A 46 -3.11 -3.73 7.32
N ARG A 47 -3.10 -2.60 6.62
CA ARG A 47 -1.91 -1.75 6.47
C ARG A 47 -2.28 -0.33 6.82
N LEU A 48 -1.62 0.23 7.82
CA LEU A 48 -1.59 1.68 8.06
C LEU A 48 -0.39 2.26 7.33
N ARG A 49 -0.65 3.08 6.30
CA ARG A 49 0.39 3.81 5.57
C ARG A 49 0.43 5.25 6.06
N GLN A 50 1.61 5.72 6.44
CA GLN A 50 1.92 7.14 6.53
C GLN A 50 2.51 7.62 5.19
N ASP A 51 1.90 8.61 4.56
CA ASP A 51 2.36 9.29 3.35
C ASP A 51 2.51 10.79 3.63
N GLY A 52 3.70 11.20 4.08
CA GLY A 52 3.92 12.52 4.69
C GLY A 52 3.10 12.66 5.98
N ASP A 53 2.19 13.64 6.00
CA ASP A 53 1.30 13.92 7.15
C ASP A 53 -0.06 13.19 7.04
N ARG A 54 -0.29 12.45 5.95
CA ARG A 54 -1.54 11.70 5.75
C ARG A 54 -1.38 10.26 6.21
N TYR A 55 -2.40 9.73 6.87
CA TYR A 55 -2.47 8.33 7.27
C TYR A 55 -3.64 7.65 6.56
N ILE A 56 -3.39 6.47 5.99
CA ILE A 56 -4.38 5.70 5.22
C ILE A 56 -4.40 4.28 5.76
N LEU A 57 -5.57 3.80 6.18
CA LEU A 57 -5.77 2.40 6.51
C LEU A 57 -6.30 1.66 5.30
N THR A 58 -5.64 0.55 4.94
CA THR A 58 -6.00 -0.29 3.81
C THR A 58 -6.27 -1.71 4.27
N ARG A 59 -7.39 -2.31 3.82
CA ARG A 59 -7.61 -3.76 3.80
C ARG A 59 -7.47 -4.26 2.37
N LYS A 60 -6.48 -5.12 2.12
CA LYS A 60 -6.24 -5.73 0.81
C LYS A 60 -6.88 -7.11 0.75
N ILE A 61 -7.76 -7.33 -0.21
CA ILE A 61 -8.41 -8.62 -0.49
C ILE A 61 -7.85 -9.14 -1.81
N MET A 62 -7.01 -10.18 -1.74
CA MET A 62 -6.40 -10.80 -2.93
C MET A 62 -7.47 -11.49 -3.79
N ALA A 63 -7.42 -11.27 -5.11
CA ALA A 63 -8.22 -12.05 -6.04
C ALA A 63 -7.52 -13.37 -6.39
N VAL A 64 -8.30 -14.44 -6.60
CA VAL A 64 -7.81 -15.84 -6.72
C VAL A 64 -7.00 -16.10 -8.00
N SER A 65 -7.06 -15.23 -9.01
CA SER A 65 -6.32 -15.43 -10.27
C SER A 65 -5.00 -14.64 -10.29
N GLU A 66 -3.94 -15.24 -9.74
CA GLU A 66 -2.57 -14.77 -9.93
C GLU A 66 -2.00 -15.38 -11.21
N ASN A 67 -2.09 -14.67 -12.33
CA ASN A 67 -1.27 -14.99 -13.50
C ASN A 67 0.12 -14.37 -13.28
N ALA A 68 1.15 -15.22 -13.29
CA ALA A 68 2.60 -14.95 -13.23
C ALA A 68 3.00 -13.46 -13.23
N GLY A 69 3.04 -12.84 -12.03
CA GLY A 69 3.63 -11.51 -11.82
C GLY A 69 2.67 -10.31 -11.83
N ILE A 70 1.40 -10.48 -12.21
CA ILE A 70 0.37 -9.44 -12.12
C ILE A 70 -0.49 -9.70 -10.89
N LYS A 71 -0.48 -8.78 -9.94
CA LYS A 71 -1.33 -8.85 -8.74
C LYS A 71 -2.60 -8.05 -8.98
N SER A 72 -3.74 -8.69 -8.75
CA SER A 72 -5.03 -8.02 -8.71
C SER A 72 -5.63 -8.15 -7.32
N ALA A 73 -6.12 -7.03 -6.80
CA ALA A 73 -6.69 -6.98 -5.47
C ALA A 73 -7.86 -6.01 -5.42
N GLN A 74 -8.82 -6.32 -4.56
CA GLN A 74 -9.77 -5.32 -4.08
C GLN A 74 -9.17 -4.67 -2.85
N GLU A 75 -8.95 -3.35 -2.92
CA GLU A 75 -8.51 -2.55 -1.78
C GLU A 75 -9.69 -1.77 -1.20
N LEU A 76 -9.89 -1.86 0.12
CA LEU A 76 -10.76 -0.95 0.87
C LEU A 76 -9.86 -0.01 1.65
N GLU A 77 -9.95 1.29 1.35
CA GLU A 77 -9.07 2.32 1.92
C GLU A 77 -9.87 3.45 2.54
N THR A 78 -9.34 4.02 3.63
CA THR A 78 -9.87 5.23 4.26
C THR A 78 -8.75 6.08 4.83
N ASP A 79 -8.91 7.40 4.76
CA ASP A 79 -8.07 8.35 5.47
C ASP A 79 -8.30 8.22 6.99
N ILE A 80 -7.23 8.38 7.75
CA ILE A 80 -7.20 8.29 9.22
C ILE A 80 -6.69 9.63 9.76
N SER A 81 -7.50 10.28 10.58
CA SER A 81 -7.14 11.56 11.21
C SER A 81 -6.31 11.39 12.48
N ASP A 82 -6.50 10.28 13.20
CA ASP A 82 -5.77 9.96 14.43
C ASP A 82 -5.20 8.53 14.35
N PRO A 83 -3.94 8.38 13.91
CA PRO A 83 -3.32 7.06 13.78
C PRO A 83 -3.08 6.40 15.14
N THR A 84 -2.84 7.16 16.21
CA THR A 84 -2.59 6.60 17.54
C THR A 84 -3.86 5.99 18.11
N ALA A 85 -4.99 6.69 18.02
CA ALA A 85 -6.28 6.14 18.43
C ALA A 85 -6.65 4.90 17.62
N LEU A 86 -6.41 4.91 16.31
CA LEU A 86 -6.66 3.74 15.46
C LEU A 86 -5.84 2.53 15.90
N ILE A 87 -4.55 2.71 16.17
CA ILE A 87 -3.67 1.61 16.63
C ILE A 87 -4.22 0.97 17.90
N HIS A 88 -4.58 1.78 18.90
CA HIS A 88 -5.17 1.27 20.13
C HIS A 88 -6.52 0.56 19.91
N ILE A 89 -7.35 1.06 19.00
CA ILE A 89 -8.60 0.38 18.63
C ILE A 89 -8.29 -0.99 18.01
N LEU A 90 -7.36 -1.06 17.05
CA LEU A 90 -6.96 -2.29 16.39
C LEU A 90 -6.41 -3.32 17.40
N GLU A 91 -5.52 -2.88 18.29
CA GLU A 91 -4.99 -3.71 19.38
C GLU A 91 -6.10 -4.25 20.29
N SER A 92 -7.07 -3.40 20.65
CA SER A 92 -8.19 -3.78 21.53
C SER A 92 -9.13 -4.83 20.92
N ILE A 93 -9.17 -4.93 19.59
CA ILE A 93 -10.02 -5.89 18.86
C ILE A 93 -9.21 -7.07 18.28
N GLY A 94 -7.98 -7.28 18.77
CA GLY A 94 -7.20 -8.48 18.50
C GLY A 94 -6.31 -8.41 17.26
N PHE A 95 -6.04 -7.22 16.73
CA PHE A 95 -4.95 -7.01 15.79
C PHE A 95 -3.64 -6.76 16.53
N SER A 96 -2.53 -7.10 15.88
CA SER A 96 -1.17 -6.86 16.35
C SER A 96 -0.29 -6.48 15.16
N GLU A 97 0.71 -5.63 15.39
CA GLU A 97 1.69 -5.24 14.38
C GLU A 97 2.53 -6.42 13.86
#